data_AF-A0A229TKD0-F1
#
_entry.id   AF-A0A229TKD0-F1
#
_cell.length_a   1.000
_cell.length_b   1.000
_cell.length_c   1.000
_cell.angle_alpha   90.00
_cell.angle_beta   90.00
_cell.angle_gamma   90.00
#
_symmetry.space_group_name_H-M   'P 1'
#
loop_
_entity.id
_entity.type
_entity.pdbx_description
1 polymer ?
#
loop_
_entity_poly.entity_id
_entity_poly.type
_entity_poly.pdbx_seq_one_letter_code
_entity_poly.pdbx_strand_id
1 'polypeptide(L)'
;MDEQMLAREFTAAVRTEPPLGFDPDEVVTRVARRRHRRRAILLACAGVVVAAAAVAVALPGADVPAPPASPGVSPRITPSAGERWWPPSGREIPQPTDARIKARAPQVAEHLEAILRKMMPPADQIRRDTLTSGHFGGIMPTSQRGVSITEHGGPEDSGYYLTVDVYVPTNPVTRFQPRQLCAEMKNQISPSTTCRYADVGTGGILMTSEADTTDRAGTLQHSITVTDFRADASYVVVNLGGTVGVTGPLPLTAEQLATLARDPGLKL
;
A
#
# COMPACT_ATOMS: atom_id res chain seq x y z
N MET A 1 34.54 -14.38 -36.00
CA MET A 1 34.83 -14.20 -34.56
C MET A 1 34.72 -15.58 -33.94
N ASP A 2 35.79 -16.09 -33.34
CA ASP A 2 35.92 -17.48 -32.91
C ASP A 2 35.35 -17.67 -31.50
N GLU A 3 34.41 -18.60 -31.32
CA GLU A 3 33.79 -18.92 -30.03
C GLU A 3 34.83 -19.36 -28.99
N GLN A 4 35.93 -19.98 -29.44
CA GLN A 4 37.01 -20.40 -28.54
C GLN A 4 37.79 -19.20 -27.96
N MET A 5 37.86 -18.10 -28.71
CA MET A 5 38.53 -16.88 -28.27
C MET A 5 37.67 -16.16 -27.22
N LEU A 6 36.36 -16.06 -27.47
CA LEU A 6 35.40 -15.51 -26.50
C LEU A 6 35.43 -16.29 -25.18
N ALA A 7 35.41 -17.62 -25.23
CA ALA A 7 35.46 -18.46 -24.03
C ALA A 7 36.75 -18.24 -23.22
N ARG A 8 37.89 -18.05 -23.89
CA ARG A 8 39.17 -17.75 -23.21
C ARG A 8 39.19 -16.37 -22.57
N GLU A 9 38.69 -15.36 -23.26
CA GLU A 9 38.65 -13.99 -22.73
C GLU A 9 37.73 -13.88 -21.50
N PHE A 10 36.55 -14.51 -21.54
CA PHE A 10 35.66 -14.56 -20.38
C PHE A 10 36.29 -15.32 -19.21
N THR A 11 36.95 -16.45 -19.46
CA THR A 11 37.61 -17.23 -18.39
C THR A 11 38.78 -16.47 -17.77
N ALA A 12 39.52 -15.69 -18.57
CA ALA A 12 40.61 -14.85 -18.09
C ALA A 12 40.08 -13.70 -17.20
N ALA A 13 39.00 -13.04 -17.61
CA ALA A 13 38.37 -11.95 -16.86
C ALA A 13 37.84 -12.42 -15.49
N VAL A 14 37.15 -13.57 -15.44
CA VAL A 14 36.60 -14.12 -14.19
C VAL A 14 37.68 -14.56 -13.21
N ARG A 15 38.85 -15.00 -13.70
CA ARG A 15 39.97 -15.41 -12.83
C ARG A 15 40.71 -14.26 -12.18
N THR A 16 40.66 -13.06 -12.78
CA THR A 16 41.35 -11.87 -12.25
C THR A 16 40.53 -11.08 -11.25
N GLU A 17 39.21 -11.34 -11.14
CA GLU A 17 38.40 -10.69 -10.13
C GLU A 17 38.61 -11.36 -8.75
N PRO A 18 39.01 -10.60 -7.73
CA PRO A 18 38.98 -11.11 -6.36
C PRO A 18 37.53 -11.50 -6.03
N PRO A 19 37.30 -12.58 -5.25
CA PRO A 19 35.95 -12.99 -4.91
C PRO A 19 35.23 -11.79 -4.33
N LEU A 20 34.18 -11.33 -5.03
CA LEU A 20 33.25 -10.35 -4.49
C LEU A 20 32.85 -10.92 -3.15
N GLY A 21 33.21 -10.25 -2.04
CA GLY A 21 32.96 -10.68 -0.66
C GLY A 21 31.47 -10.65 -0.33
N PHE A 22 30.65 -11.18 -1.24
CA PHE A 22 29.23 -11.31 -1.16
C PHE A 22 28.95 -12.46 -0.22
N ASP A 23 28.83 -12.10 1.05
CA ASP A 23 28.27 -12.99 2.05
C ASP A 23 26.73 -12.90 1.95
N PRO A 24 26.06 -13.93 1.41
CA PRO A 24 24.60 -13.94 1.33
C PRO A 24 23.96 -13.82 2.72
N ASP A 25 24.60 -14.34 3.77
CA ASP A 25 24.11 -14.23 5.14
C ASP A 25 24.27 -12.80 5.66
N GLU A 26 25.28 -12.04 5.23
CA GLU A 26 25.40 -10.63 5.54
C GLU A 26 24.25 -9.82 4.91
N VAL A 27 23.88 -10.11 3.66
CA VAL A 27 22.76 -9.44 3.00
C VAL A 27 21.44 -9.75 3.74
N VAL A 28 21.20 -11.02 4.07
CA VAL A 28 19.99 -11.43 4.81
C VAL A 28 19.96 -10.82 6.21
N THR A 29 21.07 -10.83 6.93
CA THR A 29 21.16 -10.28 8.30
C THR A 29 21.06 -8.75 8.30
N ARG A 30 21.60 -8.05 7.28
CA ARG A 30 21.48 -6.60 7.14
C ARG A 30 20.03 -6.18 6.87
N VAL A 31 19.31 -6.95 6.03
CA VAL A 31 17.87 -6.76 5.80
C VAL A 31 17.07 -7.07 7.07
N ALA A 32 17.38 -8.16 7.77
CA ALA A 32 16.71 -8.52 9.02
C ALA A 32 16.93 -7.49 10.14
N ARG A 33 18.15 -6.96 10.31
CA ARG A 33 18.45 -5.89 11.28
C ARG A 33 17.74 -4.59 10.95
N ARG A 34 17.68 -4.21 9.67
CA ARG A 34 16.94 -3.02 9.22
C ARG A 34 15.43 -3.19 9.48
N ARG A 35 14.89 -4.39 9.28
CA ARG A 35 13.51 -4.75 9.63
C ARG A 35 13.26 -4.72 11.14
N HIS A 36 14.20 -5.19 11.95
CA HIS A 36 14.04 -5.24 13.41
C HIS A 36 14.09 -3.85 14.07
N ARG A 37 14.98 -2.97 13.59
CA ARG A 37 15.10 -1.58 14.05
C ARG A 37 13.84 -0.75 13.76
N ARG A 38 13.12 -1.07 12.66
CA ARG A 38 11.82 -0.46 12.31
C ARG A 38 10.70 -0.82 13.29
N ARG A 39 10.66 -2.07 13.79
CA ARG A 39 9.65 -2.51 14.77
C ARG A 39 9.77 -1.78 16.12
N ALA A 40 10.98 -1.42 16.53
CA ALA A 40 11.21 -0.73 17.80
C ALA A 40 10.69 0.73 17.79
N ILE A 41 10.74 1.40 16.63
CA ILE A 41 10.28 2.80 16.50
C ILE A 41 8.75 2.88 16.55
N LEU A 42 8.05 1.92 15.93
CA LEU A 42 6.58 1.89 15.90
C LEU A 42 5.94 1.67 17.28
N LEU A 43 6.61 0.94 18.18
CA LEU A 43 6.13 0.74 19.55
C LEU A 43 6.30 1.98 20.44
N ALA A 44 7.27 2.85 20.14
CA ALA A 44 7.55 4.04 20.95
C ALA A 44 6.58 5.21 20.66
N CYS A 45 5.96 5.26 19.47
CA CYS A 45 5.08 6.37 19.07
C CYS A 45 3.62 6.21 19.51
N ALA A 46 3.23 5.08 20.12
CA ALA A 46 1.85 4.82 20.54
C ALA A 46 1.41 5.52 21.86
N GLY A 47 2.27 6.37 22.44
CA GLY A 47 2.13 6.84 23.83
C GLY A 47 1.87 8.33 24.07
N VAL A 48 1.48 9.15 23.08
CA VAL A 48 1.22 10.58 23.33
C VAL A 48 -0.24 10.93 23.02
N VAL A 49 -1.07 10.90 24.07
CA VAL A 49 -2.42 11.46 24.06
C VAL A 49 -2.30 12.95 24.39
N VAL A 50 -2.49 13.82 23.41
CA VAL A 50 -2.56 15.28 23.64
C VAL A 50 -3.97 15.62 24.12
N ALA A 51 -4.08 16.04 25.39
CA ALA A 51 -5.30 16.62 25.94
C ALA A 51 -5.50 18.03 25.37
N ALA A 52 -6.57 18.24 24.60
CA ALA A 52 -6.97 19.57 24.15
C ALA A 52 -7.72 20.29 25.29
N ALA A 53 -7.10 21.31 25.87
CA ALA A 53 -7.74 22.22 26.80
C ALA A 53 -8.50 23.32 26.04
N ALA A 54 -9.81 23.39 26.21
CA ALA A 54 -10.63 24.49 25.71
C ALA A 54 -10.52 25.67 26.69
N VAL A 55 -9.93 26.78 26.25
CA VAL A 55 -9.93 28.05 27.00
C VAL A 55 -11.12 28.89 26.52
N ALA A 56 -12.13 29.02 27.38
CA ALA A 56 -13.22 29.98 27.18
C ALA A 56 -12.78 31.36 27.69
N VAL A 57 -12.68 32.34 26.80
CA VAL A 57 -12.45 33.75 27.14
C VAL A 57 -13.80 34.39 27.42
N ALA A 58 -14.07 34.73 28.68
CA ALA A 58 -15.26 35.49 29.07
C ALA A 58 -14.94 37.00 29.06
N LEU A 59 -15.70 37.77 28.28
CA LEU A 59 -15.73 39.24 28.33
C LEU A 59 -16.82 39.69 29.34
N PRO A 60 -16.61 40.76 30.14
CA PRO A 60 -17.63 41.29 31.03
C PRO A 60 -18.51 42.30 30.29
N GLY A 61 -19.83 42.08 30.24
CA GLY A 61 -20.75 43.10 29.75
C GLY A 61 -22.22 42.66 29.62
N ALA A 62 -23.06 43.28 30.44
CA ALA A 62 -24.53 43.35 30.41
C ALA A 62 -25.33 42.13 30.90
N ASP A 63 -25.94 42.28 32.08
CA ASP A 63 -26.99 41.42 32.63
C ASP A 63 -28.25 41.47 31.77
N VAL A 64 -28.46 40.42 30.97
CA VAL A 64 -29.75 40.06 30.39
C VAL A 64 -30.08 38.65 30.90
N PRO A 65 -31.28 38.39 31.49
CA PRO A 65 -31.66 37.06 31.94
C PRO A 65 -31.71 36.10 30.74
N ALA A 66 -30.69 35.25 30.63
CA ALA A 66 -30.60 34.26 29.57
C ALA A 66 -31.66 33.16 29.78
N PRO A 67 -32.36 32.72 28.71
CA PRO A 67 -33.25 31.57 28.80
C PRO A 67 -32.45 30.32 29.21
N PRO A 68 -33.09 29.34 29.90
CA PRO A 68 -32.41 28.15 30.37
C PRO A 68 -31.73 27.44 29.20
N ALA A 69 -30.40 27.41 29.25
CA ALA A 69 -29.57 26.75 28.26
C ALA A 69 -30.03 25.28 28.16
N SER A 70 -30.57 24.90 27.01
CA SER A 70 -30.76 23.49 26.68
C SER A 70 -29.40 22.80 26.86
N PRO A 71 -29.33 21.62 27.51
CA PRO A 71 -28.06 20.91 27.66
C PRO A 71 -27.48 20.66 26.27
N GLY A 72 -26.47 21.46 25.93
CA GLY A 72 -25.83 21.43 24.63
C GLY A 72 -25.18 20.07 24.47
N VAL A 73 -25.78 19.22 23.64
CA VAL A 73 -25.14 17.98 23.18
C VAL A 73 -23.90 18.43 22.40
N SER A 74 -22.75 18.38 23.06
CA SER A 74 -21.49 18.69 22.41
C SER A 74 -21.34 17.73 21.22
N PRO A 75 -21.07 18.23 20.01
CA PRO A 75 -20.95 17.38 18.83
C PRO A 75 -19.86 16.34 19.09
N ARG A 76 -20.25 15.07 19.06
CA ARG A 76 -19.30 13.96 19.23
C ARG A 76 -18.39 13.95 18.01
N ILE A 77 -17.17 14.45 18.18
CA ILE A 77 -16.15 14.47 17.13
C ILE A 77 -15.88 13.01 16.75
N THR A 78 -16.36 12.62 15.57
CA THR A 78 -16.08 11.29 15.02
C THR A 78 -14.71 11.36 14.35
N PRO A 79 -13.76 10.47 14.70
CA PRO A 79 -12.44 10.49 14.10
C PRO A 79 -12.55 10.29 12.58
N SER A 80 -11.70 11.00 11.84
CA SER A 80 -11.64 10.84 10.38
C SER A 80 -11.26 9.41 10.01
N ALA A 81 -11.62 8.97 8.79
CA ALA A 81 -11.35 7.60 8.35
C ALA A 81 -9.86 7.21 8.49
N GLY A 82 -8.93 8.14 8.22
CA GLY A 82 -7.49 7.91 8.37
C GLY A 82 -6.99 7.77 9.81
N GLU A 83 -7.76 8.23 10.81
CA GLU A 83 -7.43 8.16 12.25
C GLU A 83 -8.04 6.93 12.94
N ARG A 84 -8.89 6.18 12.23
CA ARG A 84 -9.50 4.97 12.77
C ARG A 84 -8.49 3.83 12.78
N TRP A 85 -8.46 3.09 13.88
CA TRP A 85 -7.60 1.92 14.03
C TRP A 85 -8.10 0.74 13.19
N TRP A 86 -7.24 0.22 12.33
CA TRP A 86 -7.46 -0.97 11.54
C TRP A 86 -6.42 -2.07 11.89
N PRO A 87 -6.80 -3.36 11.95
CA PRO A 87 -8.18 -3.86 11.86
C PRO A 87 -9.08 -3.41 13.02
N PRO A 88 -10.41 -3.46 12.86
CA PRO A 88 -11.35 -3.20 13.96
C PRO A 88 -11.08 -4.11 15.17
N SER A 89 -11.19 -3.57 16.38
CA SER A 89 -11.00 -4.35 17.62
C SER A 89 -12.10 -5.39 17.82
N GLY A 90 -11.76 -6.48 18.51
CA GLY A 90 -12.74 -7.48 18.94
C GLY A 90 -13.25 -8.40 17.83
N ARG A 91 -12.62 -8.38 16.65
CA ARG A 91 -12.89 -9.33 15.58
C ARG A 91 -11.76 -10.34 15.46
N GLU A 92 -12.12 -11.60 15.35
CA GLU A 92 -11.21 -12.65 14.93
C GLU A 92 -10.86 -12.43 13.46
N ILE A 93 -9.57 -12.49 13.14
CA ILE A 93 -9.06 -12.23 11.80
C ILE A 93 -8.80 -13.58 11.15
N PRO A 94 -9.54 -13.94 10.09
CA PRO A 94 -9.35 -15.21 9.40
C PRO A 94 -7.89 -15.40 8.99
N GLN A 95 -7.33 -16.56 9.33
CA GLN A 95 -5.96 -16.95 8.96
C GLN A 95 -6.03 -18.06 7.91
N PRO A 96 -6.24 -17.74 6.62
CA PRO A 96 -6.24 -18.74 5.56
C PRO A 96 -4.87 -19.42 5.48
N THR A 97 -4.91 -20.74 5.33
CA THR A 97 -3.70 -21.56 5.10
C THR A 97 -3.07 -21.24 3.75
N ASP A 98 -1.77 -21.44 3.60
CA ASP A 98 -1.07 -21.19 2.32
C ASP A 98 -1.62 -22.05 1.18
N ALA A 99 -2.07 -23.28 1.47
CA ALA A 99 -2.72 -24.16 0.50
C ALA A 99 -4.04 -23.54 -0.05
N ARG A 100 -4.86 -22.96 0.84
CA ARG A 100 -6.09 -22.25 0.45
C ARG A 100 -5.78 -21.01 -0.39
N ILE A 101 -4.79 -20.21 0.01
CA ILE A 101 -4.39 -19.01 -0.74
C ILE A 101 -3.91 -19.41 -2.14
N LYS A 102 -3.03 -20.41 -2.24
CA LYS A 102 -2.52 -20.94 -3.50
C LYS A 102 -3.65 -21.46 -4.40
N ALA A 103 -4.63 -22.17 -3.84
CA ALA A 103 -5.79 -22.65 -4.58
C ALA A 103 -6.71 -21.51 -5.07
N ARG A 104 -6.80 -20.41 -4.31
CA ARG A 104 -7.65 -19.25 -4.64
C ARG A 104 -7.00 -18.29 -5.64
N ALA A 105 -5.67 -18.26 -5.72
CA ALA A 105 -4.93 -17.30 -6.54
C ALA A 105 -5.33 -17.27 -8.03
N PRO A 106 -5.51 -18.41 -8.74
CA PRO A 106 -5.93 -18.39 -10.14
C PRO A 106 -7.32 -17.76 -10.34
N GLN A 107 -8.24 -18.04 -9.42
CA GLN A 107 -9.62 -17.52 -9.47
C GLN A 107 -9.66 -16.00 -9.26
N VAL A 108 -8.80 -15.47 -8.38
CA VAL A 108 -8.65 -14.02 -8.19
C VAL A 108 -8.04 -13.37 -9.44
N ALA A 109 -7.05 -14.02 -10.06
CA ALA A 109 -6.40 -13.51 -11.27
C ALA A 109 -7.32 -13.51 -12.50
N GLU A 110 -8.12 -14.55 -12.70
CA GLU A 110 -9.14 -14.61 -13.77
C GLU A 110 -10.22 -13.54 -13.57
N HIS A 111 -10.67 -13.36 -12.33
CA HIS A 111 -11.66 -12.32 -11.99
C HIS A 111 -11.11 -10.92 -12.23
N LEU A 112 -9.87 -10.66 -11.81
CA LEU A 112 -9.18 -9.40 -12.06
C LEU A 112 -9.08 -9.10 -13.56
N GLU A 113 -8.62 -10.07 -14.35
CA GLU A 113 -8.50 -9.92 -15.81
C GLU A 113 -9.85 -9.59 -16.45
N ALA A 114 -10.93 -10.23 -16.01
CA ALA A 114 -12.28 -9.96 -16.49
C ALA A 114 -12.79 -8.56 -16.13
N ILE A 115 -12.39 -8.01 -14.97
CA ILE A 115 -12.71 -6.62 -14.61
C ILE A 115 -11.90 -5.64 -15.47
N LEU A 116 -10.60 -5.86 -15.60
CA LEU A 116 -9.71 -4.95 -16.31
C LEU A 116 -10.04 -4.85 -17.79
N ARG A 117 -10.41 -5.96 -18.44
CA ARG A 117 -10.94 -5.96 -19.81
C ARG A 117 -12.19 -5.08 -20.00
N LYS A 118 -12.97 -4.84 -18.94
CA LYS A 118 -14.15 -3.94 -18.99
C LYS A 118 -13.79 -2.49 -18.68
N MET A 119 -12.74 -2.27 -17.89
CA MET A 119 -12.33 -0.93 -17.45
C MET A 119 -11.38 -0.25 -18.44
N MET A 120 -10.65 -1.03 -19.24
CA MET A 120 -9.61 -0.55 -20.14
C MET A 120 -10.06 -0.49 -21.60
N PRO A 121 -9.53 0.45 -22.40
CA PRO A 121 -9.75 0.47 -23.83
C PRO A 121 -9.28 -0.84 -24.51
N PRO A 122 -9.95 -1.32 -25.56
CA PRO A 122 -9.56 -2.55 -26.27
C PRO A 122 -8.16 -2.52 -26.90
N ALA A 123 -7.60 -1.33 -27.12
CA ALA A 123 -6.29 -1.14 -27.73
C ALA A 123 -5.12 -1.47 -26.78
N ASP A 124 -5.36 -1.46 -25.47
CA ASP A 124 -4.33 -1.74 -24.48
C ASP A 124 -4.26 -3.25 -24.26
N GLN A 125 -3.20 -3.87 -24.77
CA GLN A 125 -2.90 -5.26 -24.46
C GLN A 125 -2.41 -5.35 -23.01
N ILE A 126 -3.28 -5.85 -22.14
CA ILE A 126 -2.92 -6.18 -20.76
C ILE A 126 -2.26 -7.55 -20.77
N ARG A 127 -0.98 -7.61 -20.35
CA ARG A 127 -0.27 -8.87 -20.19
C ARG A 127 0.00 -9.12 -18.72
N ARG A 128 -0.56 -10.22 -18.20
CA ARG A 128 -0.17 -10.74 -16.89
C ARG A 128 1.30 -11.13 -16.92
N ASP A 129 2.08 -10.51 -16.05
CA ASP A 129 3.51 -10.73 -15.94
C ASP A 129 3.81 -11.72 -14.82
N THR A 130 3.22 -11.49 -13.63
CA THR A 130 3.44 -12.35 -12.48
C THR A 130 2.15 -12.64 -11.72
N LEU A 131 2.07 -13.86 -11.18
CA LEU A 131 1.07 -14.29 -10.19
C LEU A 131 1.83 -14.97 -9.06
N THR A 132 1.83 -14.34 -7.88
CA THR A 132 2.51 -14.88 -6.71
C THR A 132 1.53 -15.04 -5.55
N SER A 133 1.75 -16.07 -4.73
CA SER A 133 0.93 -16.34 -3.54
C SER A 133 1.82 -16.81 -2.40
N GLY A 134 1.56 -16.34 -1.18
CA GLY A 134 2.34 -16.74 0.00
C GLY A 134 2.44 -15.62 1.03
N HIS A 135 3.56 -15.58 1.75
CA HIS A 135 3.86 -14.55 2.73
C HIS A 135 4.57 -13.38 2.09
N PHE A 136 4.09 -12.17 2.35
CA PHE A 136 4.72 -10.95 1.89
C PHE A 136 5.14 -10.10 3.07
N GLY A 137 6.25 -9.38 2.89
CA GLY A 137 6.63 -8.24 3.72
C GLY A 137 6.38 -6.96 2.95
N GLY A 138 6.22 -5.84 3.66
CA GLY A 138 6.02 -4.55 3.02
C GLY A 138 6.19 -3.39 3.99
N ILE A 139 5.74 -2.21 3.56
CA ILE A 139 5.67 -0.98 4.37
C ILE A 139 4.62 -1.13 5.49
N MET A 140 3.65 -2.02 5.30
CA MET A 140 2.67 -2.37 6.32
C MET A 140 3.35 -2.86 7.60
N PRO A 141 2.87 -2.46 8.79
CA PRO A 141 3.46 -2.86 10.06
C PRO A 141 3.25 -4.36 10.38
N THR A 142 2.44 -5.06 9.59
CA THR A 142 2.11 -6.47 9.75
C THR A 142 2.75 -7.32 8.65
N SER A 143 3.17 -8.54 9.00
CA SER A 143 3.33 -9.57 7.98
C SER A 143 1.96 -9.93 7.41
N GLN A 144 1.93 -10.25 6.12
CA GLN A 144 0.70 -10.45 5.37
C GLN A 144 0.81 -11.76 4.58
N ARG A 145 -0.32 -12.43 4.37
CA ARG A 145 -0.43 -13.53 3.40
C ARG A 145 -1.45 -13.16 2.35
N GLY A 146 -1.22 -13.60 1.13
CA GLY A 146 -2.19 -13.33 0.08
C GLY A 146 -1.73 -13.65 -1.32
N VAL A 147 -2.28 -12.89 -2.26
CA VAL A 147 -2.05 -13.02 -3.69
C VAL A 147 -1.62 -11.66 -4.22
N SER A 148 -0.57 -11.64 -5.03
CA SER A 148 -0.09 -10.47 -5.75
C SER A 148 -0.08 -10.77 -7.24
N ILE A 149 -0.77 -9.95 -8.01
CA ILE A 149 -0.86 -10.03 -9.46
C ILE A 149 -0.26 -8.76 -10.03
N THR A 150 0.71 -8.89 -10.93
CA THR A 150 1.27 -7.74 -11.66
C THR A 150 1.01 -7.91 -13.14
N GLU A 151 0.48 -6.86 -13.73
CA GLU A 151 0.20 -6.76 -15.16
C GLU A 151 0.91 -5.53 -15.71
N HIS A 152 1.42 -5.66 -16.93
CA HIS A 152 2.00 -4.55 -17.67
C HIS A 152 1.14 -4.26 -18.89
N GLY A 153 1.09 -3.00 -19.28
CA GLY A 153 0.46 -2.60 -20.53
C GLY A 153 1.00 -1.28 -21.04
N GLY A 154 0.49 -0.88 -22.20
CA GLY A 154 0.95 0.28 -22.94
C GLY A 154 2.13 -0.03 -23.88
N PRO A 155 2.48 0.92 -24.76
CA PRO A 155 3.70 0.89 -25.56
C PRO A 155 4.97 0.67 -24.72
N GLU A 156 6.02 0.10 -25.32
CA GLU A 156 7.30 -0.19 -24.66
C GLU A 156 7.92 1.06 -23.99
N ASP A 157 7.78 2.22 -24.63
CA ASP A 157 8.32 3.51 -24.14
C ASP A 157 7.41 4.21 -23.11
N SER A 158 6.18 3.72 -22.92
CA SER A 158 5.16 4.32 -22.05
C SER A 158 4.50 3.30 -21.13
N GLY A 159 5.23 2.22 -20.84
CA GLY A 159 4.70 1.11 -20.07
C GLY A 159 4.17 1.59 -18.71
N TYR A 160 3.00 1.09 -18.34
CA TYR A 160 2.54 1.15 -16.97
C TYR A 160 2.56 -0.25 -16.38
N TYR A 161 2.62 -0.31 -15.06
CA TYR A 161 2.42 -1.53 -14.31
C TYR A 161 1.22 -1.34 -13.38
N LEU A 162 0.38 -2.37 -13.31
CA LEU A 162 -0.72 -2.48 -12.37
C LEU A 162 -0.44 -3.68 -11.47
N THR A 163 -0.29 -3.44 -10.17
CA THR A 163 -0.22 -4.48 -9.16
C THR A 163 -1.52 -4.51 -8.36
N VAL A 164 -2.13 -5.68 -8.25
CA VAL A 164 -3.27 -5.93 -7.37
C VAL A 164 -2.88 -6.97 -6.34
N ASP A 165 -2.89 -6.55 -5.10
CA ASP A 165 -2.63 -7.39 -3.97
C ASP A 165 -3.87 -7.59 -3.11
N VAL A 166 -4.17 -8.84 -2.77
CA VAL A 166 -5.24 -9.21 -1.84
C VAL A 166 -4.60 -9.87 -0.64
N TYR A 167 -4.70 -9.23 0.53
CA TYR A 167 -3.98 -9.62 1.74
C TYR A 167 -4.88 -9.81 2.96
N VAL A 168 -4.39 -10.64 3.88
CA VAL A 168 -4.82 -10.72 5.26
C VAL A 168 -3.60 -10.60 6.18
N PRO A 169 -3.70 -9.82 7.29
CA PRO A 169 -2.61 -9.69 8.24
C PRO A 169 -2.45 -11.00 9.03
N THR A 170 -1.20 -11.37 9.29
CA THR A 170 -0.87 -12.59 10.04
C THR A 170 -0.69 -12.31 11.52
N ASN A 171 -1.00 -13.29 12.38
CA ASN A 171 -0.75 -13.22 13.82
C ASN A 171 0.75 -13.06 14.18
N PRO A 172 1.16 -12.14 15.08
CA PRO A 172 0.35 -11.12 15.76
C PRO A 172 -0.08 -9.99 14.83
N VAL A 173 -1.39 -9.68 14.86
CA VAL A 173 -1.93 -8.56 14.11
C VAL A 173 -1.68 -7.27 14.87
N THR A 174 -0.76 -6.47 14.35
CA THR A 174 -0.52 -5.11 14.81
C THR A 174 -1.56 -4.18 14.19
N ARG A 175 -2.37 -3.53 15.05
CA ARG A 175 -3.29 -2.48 14.60
C ARG A 175 -2.51 -1.20 14.29
N PHE A 176 -2.97 -0.46 13.31
CA PHE A 176 -2.40 0.84 12.92
C PHE A 176 -3.51 1.77 12.43
N GLN A 177 -3.18 3.04 12.26
CA GLN A 177 -4.06 4.02 11.60
C GLN A 177 -3.57 4.22 10.15
N PRO A 178 -4.44 4.24 9.13
CA PRO A 178 -4.02 4.53 7.76
C PRO A 178 -3.21 5.82 7.60
N ARG A 179 -3.45 6.82 8.46
CA ARG A 179 -2.64 8.05 8.52
C ARG A 179 -1.18 7.81 8.91
N GLN A 180 -0.91 6.84 9.79
CA GLN A 180 0.45 6.45 10.14
C GLN A 180 1.15 5.77 8.96
N LEU A 181 0.43 4.93 8.21
CA LEU A 181 0.94 4.30 6.99
C LEU A 181 1.31 5.37 5.95
N CYS A 182 0.45 6.36 5.73
CA CYS A 182 0.76 7.48 4.84
C CYS A 182 2.01 8.25 5.27
N ALA A 183 2.19 8.51 6.57
CA ALA A 183 3.39 9.15 7.08
C ALA A 183 4.63 8.30 6.80
N GLU A 184 4.54 6.97 6.92
CA GLU A 184 5.63 6.07 6.58
C GLU A 184 5.93 6.06 5.08
N MET A 185 4.91 6.10 4.21
CA MET A 185 5.09 6.23 2.76
C MET A 185 5.81 7.53 2.39
N LYS A 186 5.47 8.65 3.04
CA LYS A 186 6.20 9.92 2.87
C LYS A 186 7.67 9.80 3.22
N ASN A 187 7.99 9.06 4.28
CA ASN A 187 9.35 8.88 4.75
C ASN A 187 10.15 7.86 3.93
N GLN A 188 9.52 6.77 3.47
CA GLN A 188 10.21 5.66 2.81
C GLN A 188 10.19 5.73 1.27
N ILE A 189 9.11 6.25 0.69
CA ILE A 189 8.91 6.28 -0.77
C ILE A 189 9.26 7.67 -1.31
N SER A 190 8.48 8.68 -0.93
CA SER A 190 8.66 10.04 -1.44
C SER A 190 7.97 11.06 -0.54
N PRO A 191 8.66 12.17 -0.16
CA PRO A 191 8.03 13.27 0.57
C PRO A 191 6.84 13.91 -0.15
N SER A 192 6.75 13.76 -1.48
CA SER A 192 5.62 14.26 -2.29
C SER A 192 4.35 13.42 -2.13
N THR A 193 4.41 12.28 -1.45
CA THR A 193 3.26 11.38 -1.27
C THR A 193 2.08 12.14 -0.65
N THR A 194 0.94 12.16 -1.32
CA THR A 194 -0.32 12.67 -0.75
C THR A 194 -1.23 11.50 -0.42
N CYS A 195 -2.11 11.66 0.57
CA CYS A 195 -3.07 10.62 0.94
C CYS A 195 -4.44 11.23 1.23
N ARG A 196 -5.47 10.57 0.72
CA ARG A 196 -6.89 10.87 0.93
C ARG A 196 -7.55 9.64 1.55
N TYR A 197 -8.52 9.88 2.44
CA TYR A 197 -9.21 8.81 3.16
C TYR A 197 -10.71 8.98 2.98
N ALA A 198 -11.41 7.87 2.78
CA ALA A 198 -12.86 7.83 2.72
C ALA A 198 -13.41 6.65 3.53
N ASP A 199 -14.59 6.85 4.10
CA ASP A 199 -15.35 5.79 4.73
C ASP A 199 -16.00 4.88 3.68
N VAL A 200 -15.88 3.56 3.87
CA VAL A 200 -16.50 2.57 2.99
C VAL A 200 -17.35 1.60 3.81
N GLY A 201 -18.66 1.71 3.66
CA GLY A 201 -19.62 0.79 4.26
C GLY A 201 -19.52 0.71 5.79
N THR A 202 -19.69 -0.50 6.34
CA THR A 202 -19.78 -0.77 7.79
C THR A 202 -18.41 -0.87 8.47
N GLY A 203 -17.56 0.13 8.28
CA GLY A 203 -16.25 0.24 8.95
C GLY A 203 -15.04 -0.07 8.08
N GLY A 204 -15.21 -0.19 6.76
CA GLY A 204 -14.09 -0.17 5.82
C GLY A 204 -13.51 1.24 5.68
N ILE A 205 -12.24 1.32 5.31
CA ILE A 205 -11.54 2.57 5.06
C ILE A 205 -10.87 2.46 3.70
N LEU A 206 -11.17 3.39 2.79
CA LEU A 206 -10.41 3.55 1.56
C LEU A 206 -9.32 4.57 1.78
N MET A 207 -8.09 4.22 1.44
CA MET A 207 -6.96 5.14 1.37
C MET A 207 -6.51 5.24 -0.07
N THR A 208 -6.49 6.44 -0.63
CA THR A 208 -5.88 6.73 -1.94
C THR A 208 -4.62 7.52 -1.68
N SER A 209 -3.47 7.05 -2.17
CA SER A 209 -2.21 7.77 -2.13
C SER A 209 -1.64 7.96 -3.52
N GLU A 210 -1.05 9.14 -3.74
CA GLU A 210 -0.38 9.47 -4.99
C GLU A 210 1.03 9.93 -4.68
N ALA A 211 2.00 9.47 -5.45
CA ALA A 211 3.40 9.82 -5.26
C ALA A 211 4.10 10.00 -6.60
N ASP A 212 4.91 11.05 -6.66
CA ASP A 212 5.90 11.26 -7.70
C ASP A 212 7.27 10.83 -7.19
N THR A 213 7.93 9.98 -7.97
CA THR A 213 9.29 9.50 -7.72
C THR A 213 10.15 9.74 -8.94
N THR A 214 11.46 9.66 -8.79
CA THR A 214 12.41 9.76 -9.89
C THR A 214 13.25 8.49 -9.89
N ASP A 215 13.35 7.82 -11.03
CA ASP A 215 14.23 6.67 -11.17
C ASP A 215 15.71 7.08 -11.18
N ARG A 216 16.62 6.10 -11.32
CA ARG A 216 18.06 6.39 -11.36
C ARG A 216 18.50 7.18 -12.59
N ALA A 217 17.72 7.15 -13.67
CA ALA A 217 17.98 7.87 -14.91
C ALA A 217 17.44 9.31 -14.87
N GLY A 218 16.78 9.72 -13.79
CA GLY A 218 16.18 11.05 -13.68
C GLY A 218 14.75 11.10 -14.26
N THR A 219 14.16 9.96 -14.63
CA THR A 219 12.83 9.91 -15.22
C THR A 219 11.77 10.02 -14.14
N LEU A 220 10.82 10.94 -14.32
CA LEU A 220 9.68 11.11 -13.43
C LEU A 220 8.71 9.92 -13.56
N GLN A 221 8.40 9.32 -12.43
CA GLN A 221 7.47 8.21 -12.28
C GLN A 221 6.32 8.69 -11.40
N HIS A 222 5.08 8.51 -11.87
CA HIS A 222 3.89 8.79 -11.07
C HIS A 222 3.25 7.46 -10.67
N SER A 223 2.73 7.41 -9.46
CA SER A 223 2.01 6.24 -8.95
C SER A 223 0.76 6.64 -8.19
N ILE A 224 -0.31 5.88 -8.42
CA ILE A 224 -1.58 5.96 -7.70
C ILE A 224 -1.78 4.61 -7.01
N THR A 225 -1.82 4.61 -5.68
CA THR A 225 -2.13 3.43 -4.88
C THR A 225 -3.48 3.63 -4.19
N VAL A 226 -4.38 2.66 -4.32
CA VAL A 226 -5.63 2.62 -3.58
C VAL A 226 -5.68 1.37 -2.70
N THR A 227 -5.84 1.57 -1.40
CA THR A 227 -5.97 0.51 -0.41
C THR A 227 -7.37 0.50 0.19
N ASP A 228 -8.10 -0.59 -0.01
CA ASP A 228 -9.38 -0.85 0.66
C ASP A 228 -9.14 -1.69 1.93
N PHE A 229 -9.12 -1.05 3.09
CA PHE A 229 -9.04 -1.69 4.40
C PHE A 229 -10.43 -2.17 4.83
N ARG A 230 -10.71 -3.46 4.65
CA ARG A 230 -12.06 -3.99 4.82
C ARG A 230 -12.41 -4.29 6.27
N ALA A 231 -13.71 -4.34 6.55
CA ALA A 231 -14.24 -4.61 7.89
C ALA A 231 -13.99 -6.05 8.37
N ASP A 232 -13.72 -6.98 7.45
CA ASP A 232 -13.35 -8.37 7.73
C ASP A 232 -11.85 -8.56 8.01
N ALA A 233 -11.12 -7.44 8.16
CA ALA A 233 -9.68 -7.39 8.39
C ALA A 233 -8.82 -7.92 7.22
N SER A 234 -9.41 -8.14 6.05
CA SER A 234 -8.65 -8.21 4.80
C SER A 234 -8.42 -6.82 4.22
N TYR A 235 -7.49 -6.70 3.28
CA TYR A 235 -7.34 -5.49 2.50
C TYR A 235 -6.89 -5.79 1.09
N VAL A 236 -7.29 -4.91 0.17
CA VAL A 236 -6.88 -4.97 -1.23
C VAL A 236 -6.07 -3.72 -1.53
N VAL A 237 -4.86 -3.90 -2.04
CA VAL A 237 -4.00 -2.82 -2.52
C VAL A 237 -3.98 -2.88 -4.04
N VAL A 238 -4.34 -1.78 -4.68
CA VAL A 238 -4.25 -1.62 -6.13
C VAL A 238 -3.25 -0.50 -6.38
N ASN A 239 -2.13 -0.81 -7.00
CA ASN A 239 -1.09 0.16 -7.33
C ASN A 239 -0.93 0.25 -8.84
N LEU A 240 -1.10 1.45 -9.40
CA LEU A 240 -0.81 1.76 -10.78
C LEU A 240 0.36 2.73 -10.82
N GLY A 241 1.41 2.38 -11.55
CA GLY A 241 2.54 3.28 -11.76
C GLY A 241 3.02 3.29 -13.20
N GLY A 242 3.67 4.37 -13.58
CA GLY A 242 4.26 4.53 -14.90
C GLY A 242 5.00 5.85 -15.05
N THR A 243 5.71 5.95 -16.17
CA THR A 243 6.48 7.14 -16.53
C THR A 243 5.55 8.28 -16.91
N VAL A 244 5.63 9.43 -16.23
CA VAL A 244 4.73 10.58 -16.50
C VAL A 244 5.49 11.76 -17.10
N GLY A 245 4.82 12.45 -18.04
CA GLY A 245 5.34 13.64 -18.72
C GLY A 245 6.00 13.37 -20.07
N VAL A 246 6.30 12.11 -20.40
CA VAL A 246 6.84 11.73 -21.73
C VAL A 246 5.72 11.28 -22.67
N THR A 247 4.68 10.62 -22.15
CA THR A 247 3.78 9.78 -22.99
C THR A 247 2.28 9.93 -22.70
N GLY A 248 1.87 10.54 -21.58
CA GLY A 248 0.45 10.82 -21.29
C GLY A 248 0.04 10.59 -19.84
N PRO A 249 -1.26 10.73 -19.51
CA PRO A 249 -1.80 10.35 -18.21
C PRO A 249 -1.81 8.81 -18.05
N LEU A 250 -1.85 8.33 -16.79
CA LEU A 250 -2.03 6.91 -16.50
C LEU A 250 -3.38 6.40 -17.06
N PRO A 251 -3.48 5.12 -17.46
CA PRO A 251 -4.65 4.57 -18.16
C PRO A 251 -5.90 4.44 -17.28
N LEU A 252 -5.75 4.51 -15.95
CA LEU A 252 -6.86 4.42 -15.01
C LEU A 252 -6.79 5.56 -13.99
N THR A 253 -7.96 6.10 -13.63
CA THR A 253 -8.08 7.14 -12.59
C THR A 253 -8.11 6.54 -11.18
N ALA A 254 -7.90 7.38 -10.16
CA ALA A 254 -8.04 6.97 -8.77
C ALA A 254 -9.43 6.38 -8.44
N GLU A 255 -10.51 6.89 -9.05
CA GLU A 255 -11.88 6.39 -8.87
C GLU A 255 -12.08 5.00 -9.48
N GLN A 256 -11.44 4.75 -10.63
CA GLN A 256 -11.42 3.43 -11.27
C GLN A 256 -10.65 2.43 -10.39
N LEU A 257 -9.45 2.80 -9.91
CA LEU A 257 -8.67 1.96 -8.99
C LEU A 257 -9.42 1.71 -7.66
N ALA A 258 -10.15 2.70 -7.15
CA ALA A 258 -11.03 2.55 -5.99
C ALA A 258 -12.20 1.62 -6.24
N THR A 259 -12.75 1.60 -7.46
CA THR A 259 -13.78 0.63 -7.84
C THR A 259 -13.21 -0.77 -7.88
N LEU A 260 -12.01 -0.93 -8.44
CA LEU A 260 -11.31 -2.21 -8.48
C LEU A 260 -10.96 -2.73 -7.08
N ALA A 261 -10.37 -1.89 -6.21
CA ALA A 261 -9.98 -2.28 -4.85
C ALA A 261 -11.18 -2.76 -4.00
N ARG A 262 -12.36 -2.18 -4.22
CA ARG A 262 -13.61 -2.52 -3.53
C ARG A 262 -14.36 -3.70 -4.14
N ASP A 263 -13.82 -4.32 -5.19
CA ASP A 263 -14.51 -5.43 -5.83
C ASP A 263 -14.61 -6.65 -4.89
N PRO A 264 -15.83 -7.19 -4.66
CA PRO A 264 -16.07 -8.26 -3.68
C PRO A 264 -15.54 -9.63 -4.13
N GLY A 265 -15.14 -9.80 -5.40
CA GLY A 265 -14.49 -10.99 -5.92
C GLY A 265 -13.01 -11.08 -5.55
N LEU A 266 -12.37 -9.95 -5.22
CA LEU A 266 -10.99 -9.89 -4.76
C LEU A 266 -10.87 -10.26 -3.27
N LYS A 267 -10.97 -11.56 -2.95
CA LYS A 267 -10.94 -12.10 -1.58
C LYS A 267 -10.28 -13.49 -1.49
N LEU A 268 -9.79 -13.84 -0.29
CA LEU A 268 -9.08 -15.08 0.06
C LEU A 268 -9.96 -16.14 0.76
#